data_AF-A0A957YDC1-F1
#
_entry.id   AF-A0A957YDC1-F1
#
_cell.length_a   1.000
_cell.length_b   1.000
_cell.length_c   1.000
_cell.angle_alpha   90.00
_cell.angle_beta   90.00
_cell.angle_gamma   90.00
#
_symmetry.space_group_name_H-M   'P 1'
#
loop_
_entity.id
_entity.type
_entity.pdbx_description
1 polymer ?
#
loop_
_entity_poly.entity_id
_entity_poly.type
_entity_poly.pdbx_seq_one_letter_code
_entity_poly.pdbx_strand_id
1 'polypeptide(L)'
;AGEWLELYQNELGKNILEDQGNLKLWSKIHAVPPARIMELRSLLKKRLLDWVRQTLQEDLSRRGENPRTTFEIINLLRDDALVLGFARRFATYKRATLLFTNEKRLADIVNNAERPVIFLFAGKAHPADKAGQEFIRLIYNTTKNPTFKGKVIFLENYSMEMAKLLVQGVDIWLNNPTRPKEASGTSG
;
A
#
# COMPACT_ATOMS: atom_id res chain seq x y z
N ALA A 1 13.61 -5.85 4.38
CA ALA A 1 13.18 -6.83 5.39
C ALA A 1 14.22 -7.92 5.45
N GLY A 2 14.94 -8.02 6.58
CA GLY A 2 15.77 -9.19 6.85
C GLY A 2 14.92 -10.42 7.16
N GLU A 3 13.66 -10.23 7.54
CA GLU A 3 12.79 -11.28 8.08
C GLU A 3 12.27 -12.25 7.00
N TRP A 4 11.89 -11.73 5.83
CA TRP A 4 11.58 -12.59 4.67
C TRP A 4 12.82 -13.34 4.19
N LEU A 5 13.97 -12.66 4.17
CA LEU A 5 15.23 -13.28 3.78
C LEU A 5 15.62 -14.40 4.74
N GLU A 6 15.49 -14.17 6.04
CA GLU A 6 15.74 -15.16 7.08
C GLU A 6 14.83 -16.38 6.90
N LEU A 7 13.52 -16.17 6.67
CA LEU A 7 12.59 -17.25 6.35
C LEU A 7 13.05 -18.01 5.10
N TYR A 8 13.42 -17.32 4.02
CA TYR A 8 13.88 -17.99 2.81
C TYR A 8 15.17 -18.77 3.02
N GLN A 9 16.14 -18.22 3.74
CA GLN A 9 17.40 -18.90 4.01
C GLN A 9 17.21 -20.15 4.88
N ASN A 10 16.31 -20.08 5.85
CA ASN A 10 16.00 -21.19 6.76
C ASN A 10 15.21 -22.30 6.06
N GLU A 11 14.20 -21.94 5.26
CA GLU A 11 13.25 -22.90 4.69
C GLU A 11 13.65 -23.38 3.28
N LEU A 12 14.17 -22.48 2.44
CA LEU A 12 14.47 -22.76 1.03
C LEU A 12 15.95 -23.10 0.85
N GLY A 13 16.83 -22.49 1.66
CA GLY A 13 18.27 -22.75 1.74
C GLY A 13 19.12 -21.48 1.63
N LYS A 14 20.34 -21.51 2.18
CA LYS A 14 21.22 -20.32 2.29
C LYS A 14 21.55 -19.64 0.96
N ASN A 15 21.60 -20.41 -0.13
CA ASN A 15 22.00 -19.91 -1.46
C ASN A 15 20.79 -19.42 -2.29
N ILE A 16 19.59 -19.30 -1.70
CA ILE A 16 18.37 -18.89 -2.43
C ILE A 16 18.51 -17.54 -3.15
N LEU A 17 19.32 -16.61 -2.61
CA LEU A 17 19.57 -15.32 -3.26
C LEU A 17 20.48 -15.43 -4.49
N GLU A 18 21.37 -16.42 -4.51
CA GLU A 18 22.29 -16.67 -5.61
C GLU A 18 21.60 -17.47 -6.74
N ASP A 19 20.56 -18.25 -6.40
CA ASP A 19 19.84 -19.13 -7.34
C ASP A 19 18.32 -18.91 -7.30
N GLN A 20 17.90 -17.66 -7.48
CA GLN A 20 16.48 -17.25 -7.38
C GLN A 20 15.59 -17.87 -8.47
N GLY A 21 16.16 -18.35 -9.59
CA GLY A 21 15.41 -18.98 -10.67
C GLY A 21 15.07 -20.46 -10.42
N ASN A 22 15.59 -21.05 -9.35
CA ASN A 22 15.48 -22.48 -9.11
C ASN A 22 14.13 -22.89 -8.52
N LEU A 23 13.26 -23.42 -9.38
CA LEU A 23 11.93 -23.89 -9.01
C LEU A 23 11.94 -24.98 -7.92
N LYS A 24 13.01 -25.78 -7.82
CA LYS A 24 13.14 -26.82 -6.78
C LYS A 24 13.41 -26.23 -5.40
N LEU A 25 14.09 -25.08 -5.32
CA LEU A 25 14.24 -24.38 -4.04
C LEU A 25 12.92 -23.73 -3.65
N TRP A 26 12.25 -23.08 -4.61
CA TRP A 26 10.96 -22.43 -4.37
C TRP A 26 9.86 -23.40 -3.98
N SER A 27 9.85 -24.64 -4.48
CA SER A 27 8.80 -25.62 -4.12
C SER A 27 8.74 -25.92 -2.62
N LYS A 28 9.85 -25.72 -1.88
CA LYS A 28 9.90 -25.88 -0.42
C LYS A 28 9.02 -24.88 0.32
N ILE A 29 8.68 -23.73 -0.27
CA ILE A 29 7.78 -22.75 0.35
C ILE A 29 6.41 -23.35 0.69
N HIS A 30 5.96 -24.36 -0.06
CA HIS A 30 4.68 -25.03 0.18
C HIS A 30 4.67 -25.87 1.47
N ALA A 31 5.84 -26.20 2.02
CA ALA A 31 5.96 -26.90 3.31
C ALA A 31 5.93 -25.93 4.51
N VAL A 32 6.10 -24.62 4.27
CA VAL A 32 6.09 -23.62 5.35
C VAL A 32 4.67 -23.48 5.90
N PRO A 33 4.47 -23.58 7.22
CA PRO A 33 3.15 -23.43 7.82
C PRO A 33 2.53 -22.06 7.46
N PRO A 34 1.26 -22.01 7.03
CA PRO A 34 0.60 -20.75 6.69
C PRO A 34 0.61 -19.74 7.84
N ALA A 35 0.50 -20.21 9.10
CA ALA A 35 0.58 -19.37 10.29
C ALA A 35 1.89 -18.58 10.36
N ARG A 36 3.03 -19.19 10.01
CA ARG A 36 4.34 -18.54 10.02
C ARG A 36 4.43 -17.41 8.99
N ILE A 37 3.86 -17.63 7.81
CA ILE A 37 3.74 -16.61 6.76
C ILE A 37 2.85 -15.46 7.25
N MET A 38 1.71 -15.79 7.86
CA MET A 38 0.75 -14.78 8.36
C MET A 38 1.30 -13.95 9.52
N GLU A 39 2.04 -14.56 10.44
CA GLU A 39 2.76 -13.85 11.52
C GLU A 39 3.74 -12.83 10.95
N LEU A 40 4.58 -13.27 9.99
CA LEU A 40 5.56 -12.41 9.35
C LEU A 40 4.89 -11.26 8.59
N ARG A 41 3.84 -11.55 7.82
CA ARG A 41 3.05 -10.51 7.12
C ARG A 41 2.42 -9.53 8.10
N SER A 42 1.86 -10.02 9.21
CA SER A 42 1.24 -9.17 10.24
C SER A 42 2.27 -8.26 10.92
N LEU A 43 3.48 -8.77 11.19
CA LEU A 43 4.60 -7.98 11.71
C LEU A 43 4.99 -6.84 10.75
N LEU A 44 5.16 -7.15 9.47
CA LEU A 44 5.55 -6.16 8.46
C LEU A 44 4.43 -5.15 8.19
N LYS A 45 3.17 -5.59 8.19
CA LYS A 45 1.99 -4.72 8.09
C LYS A 45 1.92 -3.76 9.26
N LYS A 46 2.11 -4.25 10.50
CA LYS A 46 2.14 -3.41 11.69
C LYS A 46 3.22 -2.34 11.58
N ARG A 47 4.44 -2.71 11.18
CA ARG A 47 5.54 -1.76 10.94
C ARG A 47 5.17 -0.70 9.90
N LEU A 48 4.52 -1.10 8.81
CA LEU A 48 4.03 -0.15 7.80
C LEU A 48 2.99 0.81 8.42
N LEU A 49 1.99 0.29 9.14
CA LEU A 49 0.94 1.12 9.73
C LEU A 49 1.48 2.07 10.80
N ASP A 50 2.43 1.64 11.63
CA ASP A 50 3.10 2.51 12.60
C ASP A 50 3.84 3.66 11.91
N TRP A 51 4.56 3.37 10.82
CA TRP A 51 5.20 4.39 10.01
C TRP A 51 4.20 5.33 9.32
N VAL A 52 3.06 4.80 8.84
CA VAL A 52 1.97 5.62 8.26
C VAL A 52 1.37 6.54 9.32
N ARG A 53 1.15 6.07 10.55
CA ARG A 53 0.64 6.89 11.67
C ARG A 53 1.57 8.08 11.94
N GLN A 54 2.87 7.82 12.04
CA GLN A 54 3.89 8.88 12.25
C GLN A 54 3.90 9.87 11.09
N THR A 55 3.94 9.37 9.85
CA THR A 55 3.95 10.21 8.65
C THR A 55 2.70 11.09 8.54
N LEU A 56 1.52 10.53 8.83
CA LEU A 56 0.28 11.30 8.82
C LEU A 56 0.22 12.35 9.92
N GLN A 57 0.73 12.03 11.11
CA GLN A 57 0.81 12.99 12.20
C GLN A 57 1.65 14.20 11.80
N GLU A 58 2.82 13.97 11.20
CA GLU A 58 3.71 15.03 10.71
C GLU A 58 3.06 15.84 9.58
N ASP A 59 2.50 15.15 8.58
CA ASP A 59 1.90 15.80 7.41
C ASP A 59 0.68 16.64 7.76
N LEU A 60 -0.22 16.12 8.60
CA LEU A 60 -1.43 16.84 9.02
C LEU A 60 -1.06 18.02 9.93
N SER A 61 -0.09 17.86 10.83
CA SER A 61 0.39 18.96 11.68
C SER A 61 1.04 20.08 10.85
N ARG A 62 1.86 19.73 9.85
CA ARG A 62 2.48 20.67 8.91
C ARG A 62 1.45 21.48 8.11
N ARG A 63 0.28 20.89 7.84
CA ARG A 63 -0.85 21.56 7.15
C ARG A 63 -1.74 22.39 8.08
N GLY A 64 -1.46 22.40 9.39
CA GLY A 64 -2.28 23.10 10.37
C GLY A 64 -3.64 22.43 10.62
N GLU A 65 -3.76 21.13 10.35
CA GLU A 65 -4.99 20.38 10.64
C GLU A 65 -5.28 20.32 12.14
N ASN A 66 -6.56 20.26 12.48
CA ASN A 66 -6.97 20.23 13.88
C ASN A 66 -6.42 18.96 14.59
N PRO A 67 -5.77 19.08 15.76
CA PRO A 67 -5.24 17.92 16.50
C PRO A 67 -6.27 16.82 16.77
N ARG A 68 -7.55 17.17 16.98
CA ARG A 68 -8.64 16.19 17.15
C ARG A 68 -8.88 15.40 15.86
N THR A 69 -8.95 16.09 14.72
CA THR A 69 -9.09 15.46 13.40
C THR A 69 -7.91 14.53 13.10
N THR A 70 -6.69 14.96 13.41
CA THR A 70 -5.49 14.14 13.25
C THR A 70 -5.56 12.88 14.12
N PHE A 71 -5.93 13.03 15.39
CA PHE A 71 -6.11 11.90 16.31
C PHE A 71 -7.19 10.91 15.83
N GLU A 72 -8.32 11.40 15.34
CA GLU A 72 -9.37 10.56 14.75
C GLU A 72 -8.84 9.73 13.58
N ILE A 73 -8.13 10.36 12.62
CA ILE A 73 -7.59 9.68 11.44
C ILE A 73 -6.60 8.59 11.84
N ILE A 74 -5.69 8.89 12.79
CA ILE A 74 -4.68 7.95 13.27
C ILE A 74 -5.33 6.74 13.95
N ASN A 75 -6.39 6.95 14.74
CA ASN A 75 -7.10 5.85 15.40
C ASN A 75 -7.98 5.00 14.47
N LEU A 76 -8.33 5.51 13.29
CA LEU A 76 -9.02 4.72 12.26
C LEU A 76 -8.10 3.70 11.58
N LEU A 77 -6.77 3.89 11.67
CA LEU A 77 -5.80 2.91 11.18
C LEU A 77 -5.76 1.71 12.12
N ARG A 78 -6.56 0.68 11.82
CA ARG A 78 -6.57 -0.57 12.59
C ARG A 78 -5.52 -1.55 12.07
N ASP A 79 -4.82 -2.23 12.97
CA ASP A 79 -3.81 -3.24 12.62
C ASP A 79 -4.41 -4.49 11.94
N ASP A 80 -5.69 -4.77 12.19
CA ASP A 80 -6.44 -5.87 11.60
C ASP A 80 -7.07 -5.52 10.24
N ALA A 81 -6.88 -4.28 9.75
CA ALA A 81 -7.36 -3.86 8.44
C ALA A 81 -6.68 -4.62 7.30
N LEU A 82 -7.45 -4.86 6.23
CA LEU A 82 -6.91 -5.25 4.94
C LEU A 82 -6.30 -4.00 4.27
N VAL A 83 -4.99 -4.01 4.06
CA VAL A 83 -4.26 -2.86 3.52
C VAL A 83 -3.98 -3.05 2.04
N LEU A 84 -4.52 -2.16 1.21
CA LEU A 84 -4.27 -2.13 -0.23
C LEU A 84 -3.29 -1.02 -0.58
N GLY A 85 -2.24 -1.34 -1.35
CA GLY A 85 -1.24 -0.39 -1.80
C GLY A 85 -1.35 -0.05 -3.27
N PHE A 86 -1.24 1.23 -3.61
CA PHE A 86 -0.95 1.71 -4.96
C PHE A 86 0.20 2.71 -4.87
N ALA A 87 1.42 2.28 -5.25
CA ALA A 87 2.59 3.14 -5.20
C ALA A 87 3.35 3.14 -6.54
N ARG A 88 3.18 4.20 -7.34
CA ARG A 88 3.77 4.30 -8.69
C ARG A 88 3.60 5.71 -9.24
N ARG A 89 4.38 6.04 -10.28
CA ARG A 89 4.16 7.27 -11.06
C ARG A 89 2.70 7.35 -11.52
N PHE A 90 2.04 8.47 -11.26
CA PHE A 90 0.68 8.73 -11.72
C PHE A 90 0.70 9.04 -13.22
N ALA A 91 0.12 8.14 -14.00
CA ALA A 91 -0.10 8.28 -15.43
C ALA A 91 -1.48 7.67 -15.75
N THR A 92 -2.17 8.22 -16.75
CA THR A 92 -3.57 7.88 -17.03
C THR A 92 -3.78 6.38 -17.29
N TYR A 93 -2.84 5.75 -17.99
CA TYR A 93 -2.91 4.34 -18.32
C TYR A 93 -2.75 3.39 -17.12
N LYS A 94 -2.22 3.86 -15.98
CA LYS A 94 -2.10 3.05 -14.75
C LYS A 94 -3.40 2.97 -13.96
N ARG A 95 -4.41 3.77 -14.33
CA ARG A 95 -5.77 3.73 -13.78
C ARG A 95 -5.84 3.77 -12.24
N ALA A 96 -5.04 4.64 -11.64
CA ALA A 96 -5.04 4.88 -10.19
C ALA A 96 -6.43 5.24 -9.65
N THR A 97 -7.25 5.88 -10.49
CA THR A 97 -8.57 6.38 -10.13
C THR A 97 -9.70 5.40 -10.38
N LEU A 98 -9.42 4.18 -10.90
CA LEU A 98 -10.44 3.20 -11.26
C LEU A 98 -11.36 2.86 -10.10
N LEU A 99 -10.82 2.80 -8.89
CA LEU A 99 -11.57 2.50 -7.66
C LEU A 99 -12.65 3.53 -7.34
N PHE A 100 -12.48 4.79 -7.77
CA PHE A 100 -13.43 5.88 -7.51
C PHE A 100 -14.52 5.98 -8.59
N THR A 101 -14.50 5.14 -9.62
CA THR A 101 -15.57 5.13 -10.65
C THR A 101 -16.92 4.69 -10.10
N ASN A 102 -16.93 3.92 -9.00
CA ASN A 102 -18.14 3.54 -8.27
C ASN A 102 -17.96 3.86 -6.78
N GLU A 103 -18.12 5.14 -6.43
CA GLU A 103 -17.94 5.63 -5.07
C GLU A 103 -18.88 4.96 -4.07
N LYS A 104 -20.12 4.65 -4.46
CA LYS A 104 -21.08 3.96 -3.59
C LYS A 104 -20.55 2.60 -3.16
N ARG A 105 -20.11 1.78 -4.12
CA ARG A 105 -19.53 0.48 -3.84
C ARG A 105 -18.25 0.59 -3.00
N LEU A 106 -17.40 1.58 -3.31
CA LEU A 106 -16.19 1.80 -2.51
C LEU A 106 -16.55 2.17 -1.06
N ALA A 107 -17.54 3.03 -0.87
CA ALA A 107 -18.02 3.44 0.44
C ALA A 107 -18.54 2.24 1.24
N ASP A 108 -19.34 1.35 0.62
CA ASP A 108 -19.84 0.14 1.27
C ASP A 108 -18.68 -0.76 1.75
N ILE A 109 -17.60 -0.85 0.96
CA ILE A 109 -16.41 -1.65 1.30
C ILE A 109 -15.65 -1.03 2.47
N VAL A 110 -15.29 0.26 2.38
CA VAL A 110 -14.40 0.88 3.36
C VAL A 110 -15.09 1.24 4.69
N ASN A 111 -16.42 1.26 4.72
CA ASN A 111 -17.20 1.57 5.93
C ASN A 111 -17.70 0.32 6.66
N ASN A 112 -17.32 -0.89 6.24
CA ASN A 112 -17.64 -2.10 6.96
C ASN A 112 -16.80 -2.22 8.25
N ALA A 113 -17.45 -2.10 9.41
CA ALA A 113 -16.78 -2.13 10.71
C ALA A 113 -16.21 -3.51 11.09
N GLU A 114 -16.80 -4.61 10.60
CA GLU A 114 -16.35 -5.98 10.84
C GLU A 114 -15.17 -6.35 9.92
N ARG A 115 -15.05 -5.70 8.77
CA ARG A 115 -14.04 -5.96 7.75
C ARG A 115 -13.35 -4.66 7.33
N PRO A 116 -12.52 -4.06 8.21
CA PRO A 116 -11.84 -2.81 7.94
C PRO A 116 -10.93 -2.90 6.71
N VAL A 117 -10.97 -1.88 5.86
CA VAL A 117 -10.15 -1.78 4.63
C VAL A 117 -9.48 -0.41 4.56
N ILE A 118 -8.19 -0.40 4.27
CA ILE A 118 -7.38 0.82 4.11
C ILE A 118 -6.72 0.81 2.73
N PHE A 119 -6.78 1.92 2.02
CA PHE A 119 -6.08 2.17 0.78
C PHE A 119 -4.95 3.18 1.00
N LEU A 120 -3.73 2.77 0.69
CA LEU A 120 -2.54 3.60 0.69
C LEU A 120 -2.15 3.94 -0.75
N PHE A 121 -2.24 5.21 -1.10
CA PHE A 121 -1.77 5.75 -2.37
C PHE A 121 -0.45 6.48 -2.16
N ALA A 122 0.52 6.26 -3.04
CA ALA A 122 1.76 7.02 -3.06
C ALA A 122 2.28 7.18 -4.48
N GLY A 123 3.01 8.27 -4.73
CA GLY A 123 3.65 8.50 -6.01
C GLY A 123 3.64 9.96 -6.43
N LYS A 124 4.21 10.21 -7.61
CA LYS A 124 4.34 11.55 -8.20
C LYS A 124 3.84 11.53 -9.63
N ALA A 125 3.32 12.65 -10.09
CA ALA A 125 3.07 12.89 -11.51
C ALA A 125 4.25 13.67 -12.09
N HIS A 126 4.49 13.54 -13.39
CA HIS A 126 5.48 14.37 -14.05
C HIS A 126 4.97 15.82 -14.12
N PRO A 127 5.83 16.86 -13.99
CA PRO A 127 5.39 18.26 -14.01
C PRO A 127 4.63 18.66 -15.29
N ALA A 128 4.97 18.05 -16.43
CA ALA A 128 4.27 18.25 -17.70
C ALA A 128 3.02 17.35 -17.90
N ASP A 129 2.80 16.35 -17.05
CA ASP A 129 1.66 15.41 -17.17
C ASP A 129 0.46 15.93 -16.38
N LYS A 130 -0.31 16.84 -17.02
CA LYS A 130 -1.50 17.44 -16.42
C LYS A 130 -2.53 16.38 -16.00
N ALA A 131 -2.72 15.33 -16.79
CA ALA A 131 -3.70 14.31 -16.50
C ALA A 131 -3.30 13.44 -15.28
N GLY A 132 -2.00 13.13 -15.14
CA GLY A 132 -1.47 12.51 -13.92
C GLY A 132 -1.65 13.38 -12.68
N GLN A 133 -1.50 14.70 -12.80
CA GLN A 133 -1.75 15.64 -11.71
C GLN A 133 -3.23 15.71 -11.31
N GLU A 134 -4.15 15.67 -12.28
CA GLU A 134 -5.58 15.58 -12.01
C GLU A 134 -5.95 14.30 -11.26
N PHE A 135 -5.30 13.17 -11.56
CA PHE A 135 -5.51 11.94 -10.79
C PHE A 135 -5.06 12.07 -9.33
N ILE A 136 -3.92 12.72 -9.08
CA ILE A 136 -3.47 13.01 -7.71
C ILE A 136 -4.48 13.93 -7.01
N ARG A 137 -4.96 14.99 -7.68
CA ARG A 137 -5.98 15.89 -7.13
C ARG A 137 -7.26 15.15 -6.78
N LEU A 138 -7.75 14.28 -7.65
CA LEU A 138 -8.95 13.49 -7.39
C LEU A 138 -8.78 12.62 -6.15
N ILE A 139 -7.69 11.85 -6.07
CA ILE A 139 -7.40 10.97 -4.92
C ILE A 139 -7.28 11.80 -3.64
N TYR A 140 -6.56 12.91 -3.68
CA TYR A 140 -6.40 13.80 -2.55
C TYR A 140 -7.73 14.43 -2.10
N ASN A 141 -8.61 14.80 -3.04
CA ASN A 141 -9.95 15.27 -2.69
C ASN A 141 -10.80 14.15 -2.06
N THR A 142 -10.64 12.91 -2.51
CA THR A 142 -11.31 11.75 -1.88
C THR A 142 -10.86 11.55 -0.44
N THR A 143 -9.58 11.75 -0.09
CA THR A 143 -9.11 11.59 1.30
C THR A 143 -9.77 12.60 2.26
N LYS A 144 -10.24 13.74 1.74
CA LYS A 144 -10.95 14.78 2.49
C LYS A 144 -12.45 14.52 2.66
N ASN A 145 -13.02 13.63 1.84
CA ASN A 145 -14.44 13.29 1.95
C ASN A 145 -14.66 12.51 3.27
N PRO A 146 -15.59 12.93 4.15
CA PRO A 146 -15.87 12.24 5.41
C PRO A 146 -16.14 10.74 5.29
N THR A 147 -16.73 10.31 4.17
CA THR A 147 -17.03 8.90 3.87
C THR A 147 -15.77 8.04 3.77
N PHE A 148 -14.67 8.64 3.27
CA PHE A 148 -13.40 7.96 2.97
C PHE A 148 -12.25 8.38 3.89
N LYS A 149 -12.48 9.40 4.74
CA LYS A 149 -11.52 9.89 5.74
C LYS A 149 -10.98 8.73 6.59
N GLY A 150 -9.65 8.66 6.71
CA GLY A 150 -8.94 7.60 7.45
C GLY A 150 -8.93 6.22 6.79
N LYS A 151 -9.62 6.03 5.65
CA LYS A 151 -9.66 4.77 4.90
C LYS A 151 -8.95 4.88 3.56
N VAL A 152 -8.98 6.05 2.94
CA VAL A 152 -8.20 6.37 1.74
C VAL A 152 -7.15 7.39 2.13
N ILE A 153 -5.89 7.01 2.02
CA ILE A 153 -4.75 7.79 2.48
C ILE A 153 -3.80 8.03 1.32
N PHE A 154 -3.37 9.27 1.17
CA PHE A 154 -2.34 9.66 0.22
C PHE A 154 -1.06 10.01 0.97
N LEU A 155 -0.01 9.24 0.72
CA LEU A 155 1.33 9.43 1.28
C LEU A 155 2.14 10.29 0.32
N GLU A 156 2.49 11.49 0.77
CA GLU A 156 3.29 12.44 0.00
C GLU A 156 4.75 11.98 -0.11
N ASN A 157 5.52 12.59 -1.01
CA ASN A 157 6.99 12.44 -1.05
C ASN A 157 7.50 11.00 -1.23
N TYR A 158 6.83 10.19 -2.06
CA TYR A 158 7.26 8.83 -2.38
C TYR A 158 8.78 8.72 -2.62
N SER A 159 9.41 7.87 -1.81
CA SER A 159 10.85 7.60 -1.78
C SER A 159 11.13 6.10 -1.80
N MET A 160 12.40 5.71 -1.89
CA MET A 160 12.79 4.30 -1.85
C MET A 160 12.57 3.68 -0.47
N GLU A 161 12.70 4.44 0.59
CA GLU A 161 12.41 4.03 1.97
C GLU A 161 10.93 3.70 2.11
N MET A 162 10.06 4.58 1.62
CA MET A 162 8.61 4.37 1.59
C MET A 162 8.24 3.13 0.75
N ALA A 163 8.87 2.97 -0.42
CA ALA A 163 8.64 1.82 -1.29
C ALA A 163 8.94 0.49 -0.58
N LYS A 164 10.05 0.42 0.17
CA LYS A 164 10.43 -0.79 0.93
C LYS A 164 9.38 -1.17 1.97
N LEU A 165 8.81 -0.18 2.67
CA LEU A 165 7.76 -0.41 3.68
C LEU A 165 6.46 -0.85 3.02
N LEU A 166 6.02 -0.17 1.96
CA LEU A 166 4.78 -0.48 1.26
C LEU A 166 4.81 -1.88 0.66
N VAL A 167 5.85 -2.24 -0.10
CA VAL A 167 5.96 -3.56 -0.75
C VAL A 167 5.95 -4.71 0.27
N GLN A 168 6.50 -4.49 1.47
CA GLN A 168 6.58 -5.51 2.51
C GLN A 168 5.33 -5.58 3.39
N GLY A 169 4.63 -4.46 3.58
CA GLY A 169 3.58 -4.34 4.58
C GLY A 169 2.15 -4.31 4.05
N VAL A 170 1.92 -4.04 2.76
CA VAL A 170 0.54 -4.09 2.23
C VAL A 170 0.08 -5.53 2.03
N ASP A 171 -1.21 -5.76 2.21
CA ASP A 171 -1.80 -7.08 1.98
C ASP A 171 -1.99 -7.35 0.48
N ILE A 172 -2.48 -6.34 -0.25
CA ILE A 172 -2.77 -6.42 -1.67
C ILE A 172 -2.11 -5.26 -2.39
N TRP A 173 -1.31 -5.56 -3.42
CA TRP A 173 -0.73 -4.56 -4.30
C TRP A 173 -1.58 -4.38 -5.55
N LEU A 174 -2.03 -3.15 -5.81
CA LEU A 174 -2.92 -2.84 -6.93
C LEU A 174 -2.12 -2.63 -8.22
N ASN A 175 -2.33 -3.53 -9.18
CA ASN A 175 -1.74 -3.47 -10.51
C ASN A 175 -2.80 -3.61 -11.62
N ASN A 176 -3.39 -2.49 -12.03
CA ASN A 176 -4.52 -2.44 -12.96
C ASN A 176 -4.29 -1.56 -14.21
N PRO A 177 -3.15 -1.62 -14.91
CA PRO A 177 -2.93 -0.77 -16.09
C PRO A 177 -3.83 -1.15 -17.27
N THR A 178 -4.08 -0.21 -18.19
CA THR A 178 -4.78 -0.46 -19.46
C THR A 178 -3.87 -1.27 -20.38
N ARG A 179 -4.31 -2.46 -20.82
CA ARG A 179 -3.58 -3.23 -21.85
C ARG A 179 -3.60 -2.45 -23.19
N PRO A 180 -2.51 -2.43 -23.97
CA PRO A 180 -1.17 -2.99 -23.75
C PRO A 180 -0.14 -1.95 -23.23
N LYS A 181 -0.58 -0.89 -22.54
CA LYS A 181 0.25 0.30 -22.26
C LYS A 181 1.31 0.11 -21.15
N GLU A 182 1.30 -1.01 -20.45
CA GLU A 182 2.35 -1.40 -19.51
C GLU A 182 3.27 -2.41 -20.20
N ALA A 183 4.55 -2.09 -20.34
CA ALA A 183 5.50 -2.97 -21.04
C ALA A 183 5.81 -4.23 -20.22
N SER A 184 6.11 -4.07 -18.93
CA SER A 184 6.41 -5.18 -18.01
C SER A 184 5.89 -4.86 -16.61
N GLY A 185 6.28 -3.69 -16.07
CA GLY A 185 5.85 -3.24 -14.74
C GLY A 185 6.63 -3.90 -13.62
N THR A 186 7.82 -3.36 -13.29
CA THR A 186 8.72 -3.93 -12.26
C THR A 186 8.25 -3.77 -10.82
N SER A 187 7.20 -2.98 -10.60
CA SER A 187 6.57 -2.76 -9.30
C SER A 187 5.29 -3.57 -9.13
N GLY A 188 4.82 -4.25 -10.17
CA GLY A 188 3.47 -4.80 -10.27
C GLY A 188 3.41 -6.30 -10.16
#